data_AF-S9ZUL2-F1
#
_entry.id   AF-S9ZUL2-F1
#
_cell.length_a   1.000
_cell.length_b   1.000
_cell.length_c   1.000
_cell.angle_alpha   90.00
_cell.angle_beta   90.00
_cell.angle_gamma   90.00
#
_symmetry.space_group_name_H-M   'P 1'
#
loop_
_entity.id
_entity.type
_entity.pdbx_description
1 polymer ?
#
loop_
_entity_poly.entity_id
_entity_poly.type
_entity_poly.pdbx_seq_one_letter_code
_entity_poly.pdbx_strand_id
1 'polypeptide(L)'
;MTLRLILWGLVVILVLGSVWQFLRALRLGRAPMTTSRLAATAESGDDAAGADDDEDGFDYAPQLRPVSATIATPPEQVAPAQPARVPTPVVPAPEVFQLELEVRHLQRELEGQQELIALQRAQIEALHSELGGLHLQLADAVVAQPSTSPEYSEAMQLAGQGHDAQEIAARCGISVAEAGLVQSLARAGGARS
;
A
#
# COMPACT_ATOMS: atom_id res chain seq x y z
N MET A 1 -21.97 -36.02 -0.29
CA MET A 1 -20.78 -35.51 -1.00
C MET A 1 -19.57 -35.83 -0.15
N THR A 2 -18.55 -36.50 -0.68
CA THR A 2 -17.41 -36.97 0.12
C THR A 2 -16.60 -35.77 0.65
N LEU A 3 -16.24 -35.78 1.93
CA LEU A 3 -15.48 -34.71 2.61
C LEU A 3 -14.24 -34.27 1.81
N ARG A 4 -13.63 -35.22 1.09
CA ARG A 4 -12.52 -35.01 0.16
C ARG A 4 -12.86 -34.02 -0.97
N LEU A 5 -14.04 -34.10 -1.57
CA LEU A 5 -14.46 -33.16 -2.63
C LEU A 5 -14.61 -31.73 -2.10
N ILE A 6 -15.10 -31.58 -0.87
CA ILE A 6 -15.24 -30.26 -0.23
C ILE A 6 -13.86 -29.67 0.06
N LEU A 7 -12.95 -30.48 0.59
CA LEU A 7 -11.58 -30.06 0.91
C LEU A 7 -10.79 -29.70 -0.35
N TRP A 8 -10.91 -30.50 -1.41
CA TRP A 8 -10.34 -30.17 -2.73
C TRP A 8 -10.96 -28.92 -3.34
N GLY A 9 -12.28 -28.73 -3.22
CA GLY A 9 -12.96 -27.52 -3.68
C GLY A 9 -12.44 -26.26 -2.98
N LEU A 10 -12.27 -26.30 -1.66
CA LEU A 10 -11.74 -25.19 -0.88
C LEU A 10 -10.28 -24.87 -1.25
N VAL A 11 -9.44 -25.89 -1.40
CA VAL A 11 -8.05 -25.73 -1.84
C VAL A 11 -7.99 -25.08 -3.24
N VAL A 12 -8.81 -25.56 -4.17
CA VAL A 12 -8.88 -24.98 -5.53
C VAL A 12 -9.30 -23.52 -5.47
N ILE A 13 -10.32 -23.17 -4.68
CA ILE A 13 -10.78 -21.78 -4.52
C ILE A 13 -9.67 -20.89 -3.93
N LEU A 14 -8.95 -21.37 -2.92
CA LEU A 14 -7.86 -20.63 -2.28
C LEU A 14 -6.71 -20.37 -3.27
N VAL A 15 -6.32 -21.39 -4.04
CA VAL A 15 -5.27 -21.28 -5.08
C VAL A 15 -5.71 -20.34 -6.20
N LEU A 16 -6.97 -20.44 -6.64
CA LEU A 16 -7.49 -19.54 -7.67
C LEU A 16 -7.49 -18.08 -7.19
N GLY A 17 -7.88 -17.87 -5.94
CA GLY A 17 -7.88 -16.56 -5.30
C GLY A 17 -6.47 -15.98 -5.16
N SER A 18 -5.49 -16.77 -4.73
CA SER A 18 -4.10 -16.32 -4.59
C SER A 18 -3.45 -16.00 -5.92
N VAL A 19 -3.66 -16.84 -6.94
CA VAL A 19 -3.20 -16.59 -8.31
C VAL A 19 -3.83 -15.32 -8.89
N TRP A 20 -5.13 -15.11 -8.67
CA TRP A 20 -5.81 -13.90 -9.13
C TRP A 20 -5.29 -12.63 -8.43
N GLN A 21 -5.09 -12.68 -7.11
CA GLN A 21 -4.50 -11.57 -6.34
C GLN A 21 -3.07 -11.26 -6.81
N PHE A 22 -2.26 -12.29 -7.05
CA PHE A 22 -0.90 -12.13 -7.55
C PHE A 22 -0.86 -11.53 -8.96
N LEU A 23 -1.71 -12.02 -9.86
CA LEU A 23 -1.88 -11.45 -11.21
C LEU A 23 -2.37 -10.00 -11.16
N ARG A 24 -3.29 -9.69 -10.23
CA ARG A 24 -3.77 -8.32 -10.03
C ARG A 24 -2.64 -7.41 -9.53
N ALA A 25 -1.86 -7.84 -8.55
CA ALA A 25 -0.69 -7.10 -8.07
C ALA A 25 0.34 -6.85 -9.18
N LEU A 26 0.61 -7.86 -10.01
CA LEU A 26 1.47 -7.74 -11.19
C LEU A 26 0.89 -6.82 -12.26
N ARG A 27 -0.43 -6.77 -12.45
CA ARG A 27 -1.08 -5.87 -13.42
C ARG A 27 -1.12 -4.43 -12.95
N LEU A 28 -1.25 -4.17 -11.65
CA LEU A 28 -1.14 -2.81 -11.10
C LEU A 28 0.30 -2.31 -11.07
N GLY A 29 1.27 -3.18 -10.78
CA GLY A 29 2.71 -2.86 -10.84
C GLY A 29 3.26 -2.76 -12.27
N ARG A 30 2.53 -3.31 -13.25
CA ARG A 30 2.84 -3.26 -14.67
C ARG A 30 1.81 -2.38 -15.39
N ALA A 31 1.49 -1.22 -14.82
CA ALA A 31 1.14 -0.07 -15.64
C ALA A 31 2.44 0.32 -16.36
N PRO A 32 2.61 -0.03 -17.65
CA PRO A 32 3.75 0.47 -18.39
C PRO A 32 3.60 1.98 -18.44
N MET A 33 4.56 2.70 -17.83
CA MET A 33 4.97 4.01 -18.31
C MET A 33 4.98 3.90 -19.84
N THR A 34 4.05 4.59 -20.48
CA THR A 34 3.96 4.68 -21.92
C THR A 34 5.28 5.26 -22.40
N THR A 35 6.20 4.37 -22.78
CA THR A 35 7.33 4.66 -23.64
C THR A 35 6.75 5.02 -25.01
N SER A 36 6.18 6.22 -25.09
CA SER A 36 5.82 6.91 -26.33
C SER A 36 6.55 8.24 -26.37
N ARG A 37 7.84 8.21 -26.03
CA ARG A 37 8.76 9.34 -26.27
C ARG A 37 10.11 8.92 -26.86
N LEU A 38 10.41 7.62 -26.91
CA LEU A 38 11.66 7.10 -27.50
C LEU A 38 11.56 6.72 -28.98
N ALA A 39 10.48 7.07 -29.68
CA ALA A 39 10.42 6.97 -31.15
C ALA A 39 10.66 8.32 -31.85
N ALA A 40 10.79 9.43 -31.11
CA ALA A 40 10.91 10.77 -31.69
C ALA A 40 12.30 11.41 -31.57
N THR A 41 13.30 10.71 -31.01
CA THR A 41 14.65 11.28 -30.82
C THR A 41 15.78 10.32 -31.21
N ALA A 42 15.50 9.28 -31.99
CA ALA A 42 16.53 8.37 -32.52
C ALA A 42 17.20 8.88 -33.82
N GLU A 43 17.28 10.21 -34.01
CA GLU A 43 18.23 10.83 -34.94
C GLU A 43 18.88 12.02 -34.24
N SER A 44 20.03 11.78 -33.58
CA SER A 44 21.29 12.52 -33.75
C SER A 44 22.22 12.37 -32.52
N GLY A 45 23.36 11.68 -32.74
CA GLY A 45 24.69 12.23 -32.43
C GLY A 45 25.30 12.00 -31.03
N ASP A 46 25.96 10.85 -30.87
CA ASP A 46 27.38 10.63 -30.52
C ASP A 46 28.09 11.42 -29.38
N ASP A 47 28.58 10.63 -28.41
CA ASP A 47 29.80 10.70 -27.56
C ASP A 47 30.16 11.91 -26.66
N ALA A 48 30.06 11.72 -25.33
CA ALA A 48 31.19 11.41 -24.41
C ALA A 48 30.98 11.87 -22.95
N ALA A 49 31.01 10.89 -22.04
CA ALA A 49 31.48 10.88 -20.64
C ALA A 49 31.35 12.13 -19.73
N GLY A 50 30.63 11.96 -18.62
CA GLY A 50 31.03 12.52 -17.32
C GLY A 50 29.91 13.12 -16.47
N ALA A 51 29.73 12.51 -15.29
CA ALA A 51 29.15 13.06 -14.07
C ALA A 51 27.65 13.41 -14.07
N ASP A 52 26.90 12.58 -13.34
CA ASP A 52 25.90 12.95 -12.34
C ASP A 52 25.52 14.44 -12.31
N ASP A 53 24.51 14.83 -13.07
CA ASP A 53 23.57 15.88 -12.67
C ASP A 53 22.39 15.86 -13.65
N ASP A 54 21.24 15.42 -13.19
CA ASP A 54 19.96 15.83 -13.76
C ASP A 54 19.00 16.02 -12.58
N GLU A 55 19.07 17.24 -12.06
CA GLU A 55 18.08 17.85 -11.20
C GLU A 55 16.70 17.80 -11.87
N ASP A 56 15.88 16.78 -11.57
CA ASP A 56 14.42 16.90 -11.68
C ASP A 56 13.91 17.73 -10.47
N GLY A 57 14.33 18.99 -10.46
CA GLY A 57 13.81 20.05 -9.60
C GLY A 57 12.35 20.27 -9.94
N PHE A 58 11.48 19.70 -9.12
CA PHE A 58 10.04 19.95 -9.16
C PHE A 58 9.77 21.42 -8.75
N ASP A 59 9.82 22.33 -9.71
CA ASP A 59 9.48 23.76 -9.50
C ASP A 59 7.96 23.94 -9.46
N TYR A 60 7.37 23.69 -8.29
CA TYR A 60 5.94 23.85 -8.03
C TYR A 60 5.57 25.25 -7.49
N ALA A 61 6.51 26.18 -7.32
CA ALA A 61 6.22 27.47 -6.69
C ALA A 61 5.99 28.57 -7.74
N PRO A 62 4.85 29.28 -7.74
CA PRO A 62 4.66 30.43 -8.61
C PRO A 62 5.59 31.56 -8.18
N GLN A 63 6.61 31.88 -8.99
CA GLN A 63 7.53 32.96 -8.69
C GLN A 63 6.83 34.32 -8.77
N LEU A 64 6.64 34.94 -7.61
CA LEU A 64 6.13 36.30 -7.45
C LEU A 64 7.16 37.28 -8.05
N ARG A 65 6.83 37.86 -9.19
CA ARG A 65 7.61 38.95 -9.80
C ARG A 65 7.66 40.14 -8.83
N PRO A 66 8.84 40.56 -8.33
CA PRO A 66 8.93 41.76 -7.50
C PRO A 66 8.67 42.98 -8.40
N VAL A 67 7.56 43.68 -8.16
CA VAL A 67 7.34 45.02 -8.70
C VAL A 67 8.25 45.95 -7.92
N SER A 68 9.38 46.34 -8.51
CA SER A 68 10.19 47.44 -8.00
C SER A 68 9.36 48.72 -8.03
N ALA A 69 8.74 49.05 -6.90
CA ALA A 69 8.16 50.35 -6.63
C ALA A 69 9.30 51.36 -6.45
N THR A 70 9.82 51.90 -7.56
CA THR A 70 10.59 53.14 -7.52
C THR A 70 9.61 54.27 -7.19
N ILE A 71 9.54 54.61 -5.91
CA ILE A 71 8.94 55.85 -5.43
C ILE A 71 9.84 56.99 -5.91
N ALA A 72 9.48 57.59 -7.04
CA ALA A 72 9.99 58.88 -7.46
C ALA A 72 8.91 59.94 -7.18
N THR A 73 9.18 60.74 -6.16
CA THR A 73 8.44 61.95 -5.78
C THR A 73 8.39 62.95 -6.95
N PRO A 74 7.31 63.75 -7.12
CA PRO A 74 7.00 64.49 -8.35
C PRO A 74 7.78 65.82 -8.48
N PRO A 75 7.86 66.38 -9.71
CA PRO A 75 7.50 67.77 -9.87
C PRO A 75 6.31 67.92 -10.82
N GLU A 76 5.24 68.45 -10.26
CA GLU A 76 4.30 69.40 -10.85
C GLU A 76 4.56 69.77 -12.33
N GLN A 77 3.76 69.21 -13.23
CA GLN A 77 3.55 69.79 -14.56
C GLN A 77 2.07 69.69 -14.97
N VAL A 78 1.53 70.90 -15.05
CA VAL A 78 0.22 71.38 -15.52
C VAL A 78 -0.38 70.56 -16.67
N ALA A 79 -1.67 70.26 -16.52
CA ALA A 79 -2.54 69.63 -17.52
C ALA A 79 -2.55 70.37 -18.88
N PRO A 80 -2.95 69.70 -19.97
CA PRO A 80 -4.36 69.83 -20.33
C PRO A 80 -5.06 68.53 -20.79
N ALA A 81 -6.34 68.46 -20.42
CA ALA A 81 -7.44 67.74 -21.07
C ALA A 81 -7.21 66.30 -21.59
N GLN A 82 -7.58 65.30 -20.78
CA GLN A 82 -8.06 64.02 -21.27
C GLN A 82 -9.54 63.86 -20.92
N PRO A 83 -10.41 63.47 -21.87
CA PRO A 83 -11.84 63.36 -21.65
C PRO A 83 -12.13 62.24 -20.63
N ALA A 84 -13.21 62.46 -19.87
CA ALA A 84 -13.73 61.58 -18.82
C ALA A 84 -13.52 60.09 -19.12
N ARG A 85 -12.69 59.43 -18.30
CA ARG A 85 -12.56 57.98 -18.27
C ARG A 85 -13.85 57.43 -17.67
N VAL A 86 -14.79 57.05 -18.53
CA VAL A 86 -15.96 56.24 -18.18
C VAL A 86 -15.42 54.97 -17.48
N PRO A 87 -15.92 54.57 -16.30
CA PRO A 87 -15.55 53.29 -15.73
C PRO A 87 -16.12 52.20 -16.63
N THR A 88 -15.26 51.60 -17.45
CA THR A 88 -15.59 50.36 -18.14
C THR A 88 -15.91 49.31 -17.07
N PRO A 89 -17.10 48.70 -17.07
CA PRO A 89 -17.39 47.60 -16.17
C PRO A 89 -16.41 46.48 -16.51
N VAL A 90 -15.62 46.05 -15.52
CA VAL A 90 -14.80 44.85 -15.61
C VAL A 90 -15.77 43.68 -15.65
N VAL A 91 -16.19 43.30 -16.86
CA VAL A 91 -16.87 42.03 -17.08
C VAL A 91 -15.82 40.96 -16.78
N PRO A 92 -16.01 40.09 -15.77
CA PRO A 92 -15.07 39.02 -15.52
C PRO A 92 -14.99 38.19 -16.80
N ALA A 93 -13.77 38.03 -17.33
CA ALA A 93 -13.55 37.21 -18.51
C ALA A 93 -14.16 35.81 -18.24
N PRO A 94 -14.86 35.21 -19.22
CA PRO A 94 -15.55 33.93 -19.03
C PRO A 94 -14.63 32.81 -18.52
N GLU A 95 -13.33 32.91 -18.74
CA GLU A 95 -12.30 31.98 -18.25
C GLU A 95 -12.16 31.99 -16.72
N VAL A 96 -12.31 33.15 -16.05
CA VAL A 96 -12.22 33.25 -14.59
C VAL A 96 -13.36 32.47 -13.92
N PHE A 97 -14.56 32.59 -14.48
CA PHE A 97 -15.74 31.88 -13.98
C PHE A 97 -15.62 30.36 -14.20
N GLN A 98 -15.07 29.94 -15.34
CA GLN A 98 -14.81 28.52 -15.61
C GLN A 98 -13.80 27.94 -14.61
N LEU A 99 -12.70 28.65 -14.35
CA LEU A 99 -11.69 28.23 -13.39
C LEU A 99 -12.26 28.12 -11.97
N GLU A 100 -13.10 29.07 -11.54
CA GLU A 100 -13.78 29.00 -10.24
C GLU A 100 -14.69 27.78 -10.12
N LEU A 101 -15.38 27.41 -11.21
CA LEU A 101 -16.22 26.20 -11.27
C LEU A 101 -15.39 24.92 -11.17
N GLU A 102 -14.27 24.86 -11.89
CA GLU A 102 -13.33 23.74 -11.84
C GLU A 102 -12.73 23.58 -10.44
N VAL A 103 -12.30 24.67 -9.80
CA VAL A 103 -11.79 24.65 -8.42
C VAL A 103 -12.84 24.11 -7.47
N ARG A 104 -14.10 24.57 -7.57
CA ARG A 104 -15.19 24.05 -6.73
C ARG A 104 -15.50 22.59 -7.01
N HIS A 105 -15.39 22.15 -8.26
CA HIS A 105 -15.59 20.76 -8.64
C HIS A 105 -14.51 19.87 -8.01
N LEU A 106 -13.24 20.22 -8.20
CA LEU A 106 -12.09 19.51 -7.63
C LEU A 106 -12.15 19.48 -6.10
N GLN A 107 -12.55 20.57 -5.46
CA GLN A 107 -12.74 20.60 -4.01
C GLN A 107 -13.76 19.57 -3.53
N ARG A 108 -14.92 19.45 -4.21
CA ARG A 108 -15.93 18.44 -3.87
C ARG A 108 -15.44 17.02 -4.10
N GLU A 109 -14.66 16.79 -5.17
CA GLU A 109 -14.07 15.48 -5.43
C GLU A 109 -13.06 15.11 -4.35
N LEU A 110 -12.21 16.05 -3.93
CA LEU A 110 -11.27 15.84 -2.83
C LEU A 110 -11.99 15.56 -1.51
N GLU A 111 -13.05 16.30 -1.19
CA GLU A 111 -13.88 16.04 -0.01
C GLU A 111 -14.48 14.62 -0.04
N GLY A 112 -15.04 14.20 -1.18
CA GLY A 112 -15.57 12.85 -1.36
C GLY A 112 -14.50 11.76 -1.21
N GLN A 113 -13.29 11.98 -1.76
CA GLN A 113 -12.18 11.05 -1.59
C GLN A 113 -11.71 10.95 -0.13
N GLN A 114 -11.64 12.07 0.57
CA GLN A 114 -11.26 12.12 1.99
C GLN A 114 -12.28 11.35 2.85
N GLU A 115 -13.57 11.48 2.57
CA GLU A 115 -14.62 10.74 3.27
C GLU A 115 -14.50 9.22 3.05
N LEU A 116 -14.25 8.78 1.81
CA LEU A 116 -14.02 7.37 1.50
C LEU A 116 -12.80 6.81 2.23
N ILE A 117 -11.70 7.57 2.28
CA ILE A 117 -10.49 7.18 3.01
C ILE A 117 -10.78 7.08 4.51
N ALA A 118 -11.55 8.02 5.08
CA ALA A 118 -11.93 7.98 6.48
C ALA A 118 -12.76 6.73 6.80
N LEU A 119 -13.72 6.38 5.93
CA LEU A 119 -14.54 5.19 6.07
C LEU A 119 -13.72 3.90 5.97
N GLN A 120 -12.78 3.82 5.02
CA GLN A 120 -11.88 2.67 4.89
C GLN A 120 -10.99 2.50 6.12
N ARG A 121 -10.43 3.59 6.67
CA ARG A 121 -9.65 3.54 7.91
C ARG A 121 -10.47 3.03 9.08
N ALA A 122 -11.72 3.48 9.21
CA ALA A 122 -12.63 2.99 10.25
C ALA A 122 -12.92 1.48 10.10
N GLN A 123 -13.13 0.98 8.88
CA GLN A 123 -13.32 -0.44 8.63
C GLN A 123 -12.07 -1.28 8.96
N ILE A 124 -10.89 -0.79 8.60
CA ILE A 124 -9.62 -1.46 8.92
C ILE A 124 -9.44 -1.56 10.45
N GLU A 125 -9.72 -0.48 11.17
CA GLU A 125 -9.64 -0.47 12.63
C GLU A 125 -10.63 -1.45 13.26
N ALA A 126 -11.86 -1.51 12.76
CA ALA A 126 -12.85 -2.48 13.20
C ALA A 126 -12.37 -3.92 12.98
N LEU A 127 -11.84 -4.24 11.79
CA LEU A 127 -11.29 -5.57 11.48
C LEU A 127 -10.08 -5.91 12.36
N HIS A 128 -9.18 -4.95 12.61
CA HIS A 128 -8.08 -5.16 13.54
C HIS A 128 -8.56 -5.44 14.97
N SER A 129 -9.61 -4.76 15.42
CA SER A 129 -10.21 -5.01 16.73
C SER A 129 -10.84 -6.40 16.82
N GLU A 130 -11.54 -6.85 15.76
CA GLU A 130 -12.13 -8.20 15.69
C GLU A 130 -11.04 -9.28 15.68
N LEU A 131 -9.98 -9.10 14.89
CA LEU A 131 -8.83 -10.00 14.86
C LEU A 131 -8.13 -10.06 16.22
N GLY A 132 -7.96 -8.92 16.88
CA GLY A 132 -7.43 -8.85 18.25
C GLY A 132 -8.30 -9.63 19.23
N GLY A 133 -9.62 -9.51 19.14
CA GLY A 133 -10.57 -10.26 19.94
C GLY A 133 -10.49 -11.78 19.70
N LEU A 134 -10.41 -12.21 18.44
CA LEU A 134 -10.24 -13.62 18.08
C LEU A 134 -8.91 -14.19 18.56
N HIS A 135 -7.83 -13.41 18.45
CA HIS A 135 -6.51 -13.80 18.98
C HIS A 135 -6.55 -14.01 20.49
N LEU A 136 -7.22 -13.12 21.23
CA LEU A 136 -7.36 -13.27 22.67
C LEU A 136 -8.21 -14.50 23.04
N GLN A 137 -9.31 -14.73 22.33
CA GLN A 137 -10.13 -15.93 22.51
C GLN A 137 -9.35 -17.21 22.22
N LEU A 138 -8.51 -17.21 21.18
CA LEU A 138 -7.67 -18.36 20.85
C LEU A 138 -6.60 -18.57 21.91
N ALA A 139 -5.96 -17.50 22.39
CA ALA A 139 -4.98 -17.59 23.47
C ALA A 139 -5.61 -18.15 24.75
N ASP A 140 -6.81 -17.66 25.12
CA ASP A 140 -7.56 -18.18 26.27
C ASP A 140 -7.97 -19.64 26.07
N ALA A 141 -8.44 -20.01 24.88
CA ALA A 141 -8.76 -21.40 24.53
C ALA A 141 -7.54 -22.33 24.51
N VAL A 142 -6.35 -21.82 24.18
CA VAL A 142 -5.09 -22.59 24.24
C VAL A 142 -4.61 -22.76 25.68
N VAL A 143 -4.78 -21.75 26.54
CA VAL A 143 -4.46 -21.83 27.96
C VAL A 143 -5.46 -22.72 28.71
N ALA A 144 -6.74 -22.67 28.35
CA ALA A 144 -7.80 -23.48 28.94
C ALA A 144 -7.79 -24.93 28.44
N GLN A 145 -7.22 -25.19 27.26
CA GLN A 145 -6.87 -26.55 26.88
C GLN A 145 -5.73 -27.02 27.79
N PRO A 146 -5.87 -28.14 28.51
CA PRO A 146 -4.72 -28.73 29.17
C PRO A 146 -3.69 -28.96 28.07
N SER A 147 -2.54 -28.29 28.19
CA SER A 147 -1.37 -28.56 27.36
C SER A 147 -1.31 -30.07 27.17
N THR A 148 -1.34 -30.52 25.92
CA THR A 148 -1.23 -31.92 25.53
C THR A 148 -0.40 -32.68 26.57
N SER A 149 -0.93 -33.79 27.09
CA SER A 149 -0.35 -34.61 28.18
C SER A 149 1.16 -34.39 28.32
N PRO A 150 1.73 -34.14 29.52
CA PRO A 150 3.14 -33.83 29.69
C PRO A 150 4.08 -34.79 28.92
N GLU A 151 3.69 -36.05 28.77
CA GLU A 151 4.35 -37.09 27.96
C GLU A 151 4.53 -36.69 26.47
N TYR A 152 3.53 -36.05 25.86
CA TYR A 152 3.57 -35.57 24.49
C TYR A 152 4.45 -34.33 24.33
N SER A 153 4.46 -33.43 25.33
CA SER A 153 5.34 -32.26 25.34
C SER A 153 6.82 -32.67 25.41
N GLU A 154 7.12 -33.70 26.20
CA GLU A 154 8.44 -34.32 26.26
C GLU A 154 8.78 -34.99 24.93
N ALA A 155 7.88 -35.79 24.36
CA ALA A 155 8.10 -36.43 23.06
C ALA A 155 8.42 -35.43 21.94
N MET A 156 7.73 -34.28 21.90
CA MET A 156 7.97 -33.19 20.96
C MET A 156 9.35 -32.56 21.14
N GLN A 157 9.81 -32.37 22.38
CA GLN A 157 11.14 -31.84 22.66
C GLN A 157 12.24 -32.79 22.21
N LEU A 158 12.05 -34.10 22.43
CA LEU A 158 13.00 -35.13 22.02
C LEU A 158 13.06 -35.30 20.50
N ALA A 159 11.92 -35.20 19.82
CA ALA A 159 11.87 -35.16 18.37
C ALA A 159 12.59 -33.94 17.79
N GLY A 160 12.47 -32.77 18.44
CA GLY A 160 13.23 -31.56 18.08
C GLY A 160 14.74 -31.70 18.26
N GLN A 161 15.19 -32.53 19.22
CA GLN A 161 16.59 -32.88 19.44
C GLN A 161 17.11 -33.95 18.45
N GLY A 162 16.24 -34.50 17.60
CA GLY A 162 16.62 -35.48 16.57
C GLY A 162 16.61 -36.94 17.03
N HIS A 163 15.96 -37.26 18.15
CA HIS A 163 15.80 -38.65 18.59
C HIS A 163 14.95 -39.47 17.61
N ASP A 164 15.24 -40.77 17.53
CA ASP A 164 14.48 -41.68 16.67
C ASP A 164 13.11 -42.02 17.28
N ALA A 165 12.12 -42.30 16.43
CA ALA A 165 10.75 -42.60 16.85
C ALA A 165 10.69 -43.78 17.83
N GLN A 166 11.57 -44.78 17.66
CA GLN A 166 11.64 -45.92 18.57
C GLN A 166 12.13 -45.53 19.98
N GLU A 167 13.08 -44.60 20.05
CA GLU A 167 13.66 -44.11 21.29
C GLU A 167 12.68 -43.20 22.04
N ILE A 168 11.96 -42.36 21.31
CA ILE A 168 10.91 -41.49 21.87
C ILE A 168 9.75 -42.32 22.43
N ALA A 169 9.29 -43.34 21.69
CA ALA A 169 8.23 -44.24 22.14
C ALA A 169 8.60 -44.95 23.46
N ALA A 170 9.84 -45.45 23.54
CA ALA A 170 10.33 -46.14 24.74
C ALA A 170 10.45 -45.19 25.96
N ARG A 171 10.85 -43.93 25.74
CA ARG A 171 11.09 -42.97 26.83
C ARG A 171 9.80 -42.30 27.33
N CYS A 172 8.88 -41.98 26.43
CA CYS A 172 7.63 -41.28 26.75
C CYS A 172 6.45 -42.24 26.98
N GLY A 173 6.62 -43.56 26.80
CA GLY A 173 5.54 -44.54 27.01
C GLY A 173 4.43 -44.49 25.96
N ILE A 174 4.68 -43.87 24.81
CA ILE A 174 3.73 -43.73 23.70
C ILE A 174 3.96 -44.79 22.63
N SER A 175 3.01 -44.98 21.71
CA SER A 175 3.19 -45.94 20.62
C SER A 175 4.25 -45.47 19.61
N VAL A 176 4.92 -46.41 18.95
CA VAL A 176 5.89 -46.10 17.87
C VAL A 176 5.24 -45.30 16.74
N ALA A 177 3.96 -45.55 16.44
CA ALA A 177 3.22 -44.79 15.43
C ALA A 177 3.02 -43.32 15.84
N GLU A 178 2.69 -43.07 17.12
CA GLU A 178 2.56 -41.71 17.65
C GLU A 178 3.91 -40.99 17.68
N ALA A 179 4.98 -41.67 18.10
CA ALA A 179 6.33 -41.12 18.06
C ALA A 179 6.80 -40.78 16.63
N GLY A 180 6.45 -41.62 15.65
CA GLY A 180 6.71 -41.34 14.23
C GLY A 180 5.96 -40.10 13.72
N LEU A 181 4.73 -39.88 14.18
CA LEU A 181 3.97 -38.66 13.87
C LEU A 181 4.64 -37.42 14.47
N VAL A 182 5.02 -37.48 15.74
CA VAL A 182 5.74 -36.40 16.45
C VAL A 182 7.06 -36.04 15.74
N GLN A 183 7.83 -37.05 15.31
CA GLN A 183 9.07 -36.85 14.55
C GLN A 183 8.82 -36.15 13.21
N SER A 184 7.78 -36.57 12.48
CA SER A 184 7.41 -35.95 11.20
C SER A 184 6.97 -34.48 11.38
N LEU A 185 6.24 -34.20 12.47
CA LEU A 185 5.76 -32.87 12.82
C LEU A 185 6.92 -31.95 13.22
N ALA A 186 7.86 -32.43 14.04
CA ALA A 186 9.05 -31.69 14.44
C ALA A 186 9.91 -31.31 13.23
N ARG A 187 10.11 -32.25 12.29
CA ARG A 187 10.85 -31.99 11.04
C ARG A 187 10.14 -30.97 10.14
N ALA A 188 8.81 -31.04 10.05
CA ALA A 188 8.01 -30.07 9.30
C ALA A 188 7.92 -28.69 9.98
N GLY A 189 8.01 -28.63 11.32
CA GLY A 189 8.08 -27.41 12.11
C GLY A 189 9.40 -26.67 11.94
N GLY A 190 10.53 -27.38 12.05
CA GLY A 190 11.87 -26.80 11.89
C GLY A 190 12.23 -26.37 10.46
N ALA A 191 11.51 -26.86 9.45
CA ALA A 191 11.67 -26.39 8.06
C ALA A 191 10.94 -25.07 7.76
N ARG A 192 10.11 -24.57 8.69
CA ARG A 192 9.30 -23.34 8.55
C ARG A 192 9.79 -22.17 9.39
N SER A 193 10.90 -22.34 10.12
CA SER A 193 11.63 -21.30 10.85
C SER A 193 12.88 -20.89 10.09
#